data_AF-A0A5S4WN27-F1
#
_entry.id   AF-A0A5S4WN27-F1
#
_cell.length_a   1.000
_cell.length_b   1.000
_cell.length_c   1.000
_cell.angle_alpha   90.00
_cell.angle_beta   90.00
_cell.angle_gamma   90.00
#
_symmetry.space_group_name_H-M   'P 1'
#
loop_
_entity.id
_entity.type
_entity.pdbx_description
1 polymer ?
#
loop_
_entity_poly.entity_id
_entity_poly.type
_entity_poly.pdbx_seq_one_letter_code
_entity_poly.pdbx_strand_id
1 'polypeptide(L)' 'MPKFHFKLVDTHIVSDHGVHDLPDEIAAQVEALRLVRSLRETRPELVGRNCSISVVDERGKGVCIIPVDDI' A
#
# COMPACT_ATOMS: atom_id res chain seq x y z
N MET A 1 1.26 18.67 -6.19
CA MET A 1 1.73 17.79 -5.08
C MET A 1 2.11 16.46 -5.72
N PRO A 2 3.15 15.76 -5.23
CA PRO A 2 3.55 14.49 -5.81
C PRO A 2 2.44 13.44 -5.68
N LYS A 3 2.32 12.61 -6.71
CA LYS A 3 1.32 11.55 -6.77
C LYS A 3 1.96 10.22 -6.38
N PHE A 4 1.25 9.47 -5.55
CA PHE A 4 1.66 8.15 -5.11
C PHE A 4 0.55 7.15 -5.43
N HIS A 5 0.94 6.04 -6.05
CA HIS A 5 0.05 4.95 -6.39
C HIS A 5 0.20 3.84 -5.34
N PHE A 6 -0.94 3.39 -4.83
CA PHE A 6 -1.00 2.36 -3.80
C PHE A 6 -1.58 1.09 -4.42
N LYS A 7 -0.85 -0.01 -4.34
CA LYS A 7 -1.25 -1.29 -4.91
C LYS A 7 -1.20 -2.37 -3.85
N LEU A 8 -2.28 -3.12 -3.69
CA LEU A 8 -2.28 -4.36 -2.93
C LEU A 8 -1.79 -5.46 -3.86
N VAL A 9 -0.67 -6.07 -3.49
CA VAL A 9 -0.02 -7.14 -4.23
C VAL A 9 -0.16 -8.41 -3.40
N ASP A 10 -0.87 -9.41 -3.92
CA ASP A 10 -0.66 -10.81 -3.56
C ASP A 10 0.28 -11.47 -4.58
N THR A 11 0.82 -12.64 -4.23
CA THR A 11 1.59 -13.51 -5.12
C THR A 11 1.10 -13.63 -6.59
N HIS A 12 -0.19 -13.43 -6.85
CA HIS A 12 -0.82 -13.58 -8.18
C HIS A 12 -1.66 -12.37 -8.62
N ILE A 13 -2.12 -11.51 -7.70
CA ILE A 13 -3.08 -10.44 -8.01
C ILE A 13 -2.55 -9.09 -7.55
N VAL A 14 -2.63 -8.10 -8.44
CA VAL A 14 -2.37 -6.69 -8.13
C VAL A 14 -3.71 -5.94 -8.17
N SER A 15 -4.20 -5.50 -7.02
CA SER A 15 -5.38 -4.64 -6.88
C SER A 15 -4.93 -3.19 -6.68
N ASP A 16 -5.41 -2.29 -7.53
CA ASP A 16 -5.11 -0.86 -7.43
C ASP A 16 -6.00 -0.21 -6.37
N HIS A 17 -5.39 0.44 -5.38
CA HIS A 17 -6.07 1.21 -4.33
C HIS A 17 -6.12 2.71 -4.62
N GLY A 18 -5.67 3.13 -5.81
CA GLY A 18 -5.78 4.48 -6.32
C GLY A 18 -4.53 5.33 -6.13
N VAL A 19 -4.70 6.61 -6.48
CA VAL A 19 -3.64 7.62 -6.48
C VAL A 19 -3.95 8.65 -5.41
N HIS A 20 -2.97 8.91 -4.54
CA HIS A 20 -3.07 9.95 -3.53
C HIS A 20 -2.10 11.08 -3.83
N ASP A 21 -2.59 12.32 -3.77
CA ASP A 21 -1.77 13.53 -3.78
C ASP A 21 -1.24 13.76 -2.36
N LEU A 22 0.02 13.40 -2.10
CA LEU A 22 0.65 13.51 -0.78
C LEU A 22 1.84 14.48 -0.84
N PRO A 23 2.22 15.10 0.29
CA PRO A 23 3.30 16.10 0.30
C PRO A 23 4.68 15.50 0.04
N ASP A 24 4.96 14.29 0.53
CA ASP A 24 6.26 13.63 0.42
C ASP A 24 6.16 12.09 0.58
N GLU A 25 7.31 11.41 0.44
CA GLU A 25 7.44 9.96 0.60
C GLU A 25 7.13 9.48 2.04
N ILE A 26 7.33 10.32 3.07
CA ILE A 26 7.04 9.97 4.47
C ILE A 26 5.53 9.90 4.69
N ALA A 27 4.79 10.89 4.18
CA ALA A 27 3.34 10.88 4.19
C ALA A 27 2.77 9.67 3.43
N ALA A 28 3.40 9.30 2.31
CA ALA A 28 3.03 8.09 1.56
C ALA A 28 3.22 6.81 2.37
N GLN A 29 4.30 6.69 3.15
CA GLN A 29 4.50 5.57 4.06
C GLN A 29 3.48 5.52 5.20
N VAL A 30 3.15 6.68 5.79
CA VAL A 30 2.13 6.77 6.86
C VAL A 30 0.75 6.36 6.33
N GLU A 31 0.37 6.82 5.13
CA GLU A 31 -0.89 6.41 4.51
C GLU A 31 -0.89 4.93 4.11
N ALA A 32 0.24 4.37 3.66
CA ALA A 32 0.35 2.94 3.41
C ALA A 32 0.10 2.11 4.68
N LEU A 33 0.65 2.55 5.81
CA LEU A 33 0.43 1.90 7.10
C LEU A 33 -1.04 1.96 7.53
N ARG A 34 -1.70 3.11 7.32
CA ARG A 34 -3.14 3.27 7.56
C ARG A 34 -3.97 2.34 6.67
N LEU A 35 -3.61 2.24 5.39
CA LEU A 35 -4.27 1.36 4.43
C LEU A 35 -4.15 -0.10 4.84
N VAL A 36 -2.95 -0.56 5.25
CA VAL A 36 -2.75 -1.92 5.76
C VAL A 36 -3.64 -2.20 6.96
N ARG A 37 -3.68 -1.29 7.95
CA ARG A 37 -4.53 -1.46 9.14
C ARG A 37 -6.02 -1.53 8.77
N SER A 38 -6.47 -0.62 7.91
CA SER A 38 -7.86 -0.62 7.42
C SER A 38 -8.20 -1.91 6.65
N LEU A 39 -7.25 -2.44 5.86
CA LEU A 39 -7.43 -3.71 5.16
C LEU A 39 -7.55 -4.89 6.13
N ARG A 40 -6.75 -4.93 7.21
CA ARG A 40 -6.88 -5.98 8.23
C ARG A 40 -8.22 -5.93 8.95
N GLU A 41 -8.74 -4.73 9.21
CA GLU A 41 -10.03 -4.54 9.86
C GLU A 41 -11.21 -4.88 8.94
N THR A 42 -11.15 -4.47 7.67
CA THR A 42 -12.24 -4.65 6.70
C THR A 42 -12.23 -6.01 6.00
N ARG A 43 -11.04 -6.59 5.84
CA ARG A 43 -10.77 -7.85 5.14
C ARG A 43 -9.74 -8.70 5.89
N PRO A 44 -10.08 -9.21 7.09
CA PRO A 44 -9.17 -10.04 7.88
C PRO A 44 -8.73 -11.30 7.13
N GLU A 45 -9.47 -11.75 6.11
CA GLU A 45 -9.10 -12.87 5.24
C GLU A 45 -7.83 -12.65 4.42
N LEU A 46 -7.36 -11.41 4.28
CA LEU A 46 -6.09 -11.09 3.61
C LEU A 46 -4.87 -11.33 4.51
N VAL A 47 -5.07 -11.44 5.82
CA VAL A 47 -4.00 -11.76 6.77
C VAL A 47 -3.59 -13.22 6.60
N GLY A 48 -2.29 -13.46 6.43
CA GLY A 48 -1.68 -14.75 6.16
C GLY A 48 -1.69 -15.15 4.68
N ARG A 49 -2.15 -14.27 3.78
CA ARG A 49 -2.16 -14.52 2.32
C ARG A 49 -0.91 -14.00 1.60
N ASN A 50 0.14 -13.59 2.33
CA ASN A 50 1.32 -12.94 1.76
C ASN A 50 0.95 -11.69 0.92
N CYS A 51 -0.07 -10.97 1.36
CA CYS A 51 -0.47 -9.71 0.75
C CYS A 51 0.44 -8.58 1.23
N SER A 52 0.73 -7.62 0.37
CA SER A 52 1.52 -6.44 0.71
C SER A 52 0.99 -5.18 0.01
N ILE A 53 1.11 -4.03 0.65
CA ILE A 53 0.88 -2.74 0.01
C ILE A 53 2.19 -2.24 -0.57
N SER A 54 2.24 -2.10 -1.89
CA SER A 54 3.33 -1.46 -2.62
C SER A 54 2.95 -0.02 -2.94
N VAL A 55 3.84 0.90 -2.62
CA VAL A 55 3.71 2.31 -2.95
C VAL A 55 4.76 2.69 -3.98
N VAL A 56 4.32 3.27 -5.09
CA VAL A 56 5.21 3.83 -6.11
C VAL A 56 4.87 5.30 -6.36
N ASP A 57 5.86 6.10 -6.69
CA ASP A 57 5.64 7.48 -7.12
C ASP A 57 5.07 7.54 -8.56
N GLU A 58 4.77 8.75 -9.02
CA GLU A 58 4.27 9.02 -10.38
C GLU A 58 5.24 8.60 -11.50
N ARG A 59 6.52 8.39 -11.18
CA ARG A 59 7.56 7.95 -12.10
C ARG A 59 7.77 6.43 -12.04
N GLY A 60 7.02 5.72 -11.21
CA GLY A 60 7.14 4.28 -10.99
C GLY A 60 8.29 3.89 -10.07
N LYS A 61 8.93 4.84 -9.37
CA LYS A 61 9.94 4.54 -8.36
C LYS A 61 9.26 3.96 -7.12
N GLY A 62 9.76 2.82 -6.66
CA GLY A 62 9.31 2.21 -5.41
C GLY A 62 9.64 3.09 -4.21
N VAL A 63 8.63 3.44 -3.43
CA VAL A 63 8.75 4.21 -2.18
C VAL A 63 8.85 3.25 -1.00
N CYS A 64 7.88 2.35 -0.85
CA CYS A 64 7.89 1.32 0.18
C CYS A 64 7.01 0.12 -0.19
N ILE A 65 7.25 -0.99 0.53
CA ILE A 65 6.41 -2.19 0.50
C ILE A 65 6.14 -2.58 1.94
N ILE A 66 4.87 -2.70 2.33
CA ILE A 66 4.45 -3.05 3.68
C ILE A 66 3.64 -4.34 3.62
N PRO A 67 4.12 -5.46 4.21
CA PRO A 67 3.33 -6.68 4.31
C PRO A 67 2.09 -6.45 5.16
N VAL A 68 0.96 -7.03 4.77
CA VAL A 68 -0.27 -6.98 5.56
C VAL A 68 -0.12 -7.75 6.88
N ASP A 69 0.82 -8.68 6.93
CA ASP A 69 1.03 -9.62 8.04
C ASP A 69 1.99 -9.11 9.12
N ASP A 70 2.76 -8.04 8.85
CA ASP A 70 3.94 -7.65 9.63
C ASP A 70 3.73 -6.39 10.52
N ILE A 71 2.48 -6.16 10.96
CA ILE A 71 2.08 -5.02 11.82
C ILE A 71 1.56 -5.48 13.18
#